data_AF-A0A6G3UDC3-F1
#
_entry.id   AF-A0A6G3UDC3-F1
#
_cell.length_a   1.000
_cell.length_b   1.000
_cell.length_c   1.000
_cell.angle_alpha   90.00
_cell.angle_beta   90.00
_cell.angle_gamma   90.00
#
_symmetry.space_group_name_H-M   'P 1'
#
loop_
_entity.id
_entity.type
_entity.pdbx_description
1 polymer ?
#
loop_
_entity_poly.entity_id
_entity_poly.type
_entity_poly.pdbx_seq_one_letter_code
_entity_poly.pdbx_strand_id
1 'polypeptide(L)'
;MSDAARGDGTADAQVTVVGHADLTPDTLRLVESALHRRLERLARGPAVVRSGAGSALAFGRAARAAGRRLVVAIPTRDGVPA
;
A
#
# COMPACT_ATOMS: atom_id res chain seq x y z
N MET A 1 -1.07 30.92 4.79
CA MET A 1 -1.73 30.19 3.67
C MET A 1 -0.94 28.91 3.46
N SER A 2 -1.41 27.70 3.73
CA SER A 2 -2.77 27.17 3.65
C SER A 2 -3.03 26.18 4.79
N ASP A 3 -4.25 26.25 5.31
CA ASP A 3 -4.90 25.27 6.17
C ASP A 3 -5.11 23.97 5.37
N ALA A 4 -4.51 22.87 5.81
CA ALA A 4 -4.64 21.56 5.20
C ALA A 4 -4.64 20.48 6.29
N ALA A 5 -5.47 20.64 7.32
CA ALA A 5 -5.61 19.62 8.35
C ALA A 5 -7.02 19.54 8.95
N ARG A 6 -8.04 19.81 8.13
CA ARG A 6 -9.41 19.38 8.46
C ARG A 6 -9.94 18.53 7.31
N GLY A 7 -9.52 17.28 7.31
CA GLY A 7 -10.27 16.25 6.61
C GLY A 7 -11.63 16.15 7.28
N ASP A 8 -12.69 16.47 6.55
CA ASP A 8 -14.03 16.09 6.99
C ASP A 8 -14.09 14.56 7.12
N GLY A 9 -14.91 14.07 8.05
CA GLY A 9 -15.01 12.67 8.44
C GLY A 9 -15.59 11.73 7.38
N THR A 10 -15.52 12.08 6.09
CA THR A 10 -15.92 11.24 4.96
C THR A 10 -14.79 10.98 3.95
N ALA A 11 -13.56 11.38 4.27
CA ALA A 11 -12.40 11.15 3.41
C ALA A 11 -12.05 9.65 3.33
N ASP A 12 -12.07 9.14 2.10
CA ASP A 12 -11.50 7.87 1.68
C ASP A 12 -10.20 7.55 2.46
N ALA A 13 -10.23 6.54 3.34
CA ALA A 13 -9.14 6.29 4.28
C ALA A 13 -7.90 5.76 3.55
N GLN A 14 -6.83 6.56 3.54
CA GLN A 14 -5.54 6.15 3.01
C GLN A 14 -4.91 5.06 3.89
N VAL A 15 -4.36 4.02 3.26
CA VAL A 15 -3.72 2.89 3.95
C VAL A 15 -2.31 2.66 3.40
N THR A 16 -1.39 2.30 4.28
CA THR A 16 -0.04 1.86 3.93
C THR A 16 0.34 0.56 4.64
N VAL A 17 1.48 -0.02 4.28
CA VAL A 17 2.00 -1.26 4.84
C VAL A 17 3.47 -1.11 5.24
N VAL A 18 3.85 -1.78 6.31
CA VAL A 18 5.25 -2.01 6.68
C VAL A 18 5.41 -3.51 6.88
N GLY A 19 6.55 -4.06 6.49
CA GLY A 19 6.84 -5.47 6.66
C GLY A 19 8.15 -5.88 5.99
N HIS A 20 8.39 -7.18 6.04
CA HIS A 20 9.63 -7.81 5.60
C HIS A 20 9.72 -7.94 4.08
N ALA A 21 10.92 -7.77 3.54
CA ALA A 21 11.19 -7.90 2.10
C ALA A 21 11.49 -9.35 1.68
N ASP A 22 11.90 -10.19 2.63
CA ASP A 22 12.42 -11.55 2.49
C ASP A 22 11.36 -12.65 2.66
N LEU A 23 10.10 -12.34 2.32
CA LEU A 23 9.04 -13.34 2.38
C LEU A 23 9.30 -14.49 1.39
N THR A 24 9.21 -15.72 1.89
CA THR A 24 9.21 -16.90 1.02
C THR A 24 8.01 -16.87 0.06
N PRO A 25 8.05 -17.58 -1.08
CA PRO A 25 6.93 -17.59 -2.02
C PRO A 25 5.59 -18.02 -1.39
N ASP A 26 5.62 -18.95 -0.44
CA ASP A 26 4.41 -19.44 0.25
C ASP A 26 3.88 -18.40 1.23
N THR A 27 4.76 -17.80 2.03
CA THR A 27 4.40 -16.70 2.93
C THR A 27 3.89 -15.49 2.17
N LEU A 28 4.48 -15.17 1.01
CA LEU A 28 4.04 -14.07 0.14
C LEU A 28 2.58 -14.25 -0.28
N ARG A 29 2.19 -15.45 -0.73
CA ARG A 29 0.79 -15.75 -1.13
C ARG A 29 -0.19 -15.61 0.04
N LEU A 30 0.21 -16.08 1.24
CA LEU A 30 -0.61 -15.95 2.44
C LEU A 30 -0.81 -14.49 2.84
N VAL A 31 0.26 -13.69 2.84
CA VAL A 31 0.22 -12.27 3.17
C VAL A 31 -0.62 -11.51 2.14
N GLU A 32 -0.43 -11.76 0.84
CA GLU A 32 -1.21 -11.14 -0.23
C GLU A 32 -2.72 -11.41 -0.04
N SER A 33 -3.10 -12.67 0.21
CA SER A 33 -4.49 -13.07 0.46
C SER A 33 -5.09 -12.38 1.70
N ALA A 34 -4.31 -12.31 2.78
CA ALA A 34 -4.75 -11.65 4.02
C ALA A 34 -4.93 -10.13 3.84
N LEU A 35 -4.00 -9.49 3.12
CA LEU A 35 -4.07 -8.07 2.80
C LEU A 35 -5.25 -7.75 1.89
N HIS A 36 -5.53 -8.58 0.89
CA HIS A 36 -6.68 -8.39 0.00
C HIS A 36 -7.99 -8.41 0.80
N ARG A 37 -8.20 -9.44 1.64
CA ARG A 37 -9.37 -9.51 2.55
C ARG A 37 -9.46 -8.31 3.50
N ARG A 38 -8.32 -7.77 3.93
CA ARG A 38 -8.30 -6.59 4.81
C ARG A 38 -8.73 -5.34 4.05
N LEU A 39 -8.23 -5.15 2.82
CA LEU A 39 -8.52 -3.98 2.00
C LEU A 39 -9.96 -3.93 1.50
N GLU A 40 -10.59 -5.08 1.23
CA GLU A 40 -12.03 -5.18 0.93
C GLU A 40 -12.93 -4.66 2.06
N ARG A 41 -12.46 -4.76 3.32
CA ARG A 41 -13.24 -4.36 4.50
C ARG A 41 -12.98 -2.93 4.97
N LEU A 42 -12.00 -2.25 4.40
CA LEU A 42 -11.68 -0.86 4.75
C LEU A 42 -12.44 0.10 3.84
N ALA A 43 -12.73 1.31 4.34
CA ALA A 43 -13.26 2.39 3.50
C ALA A 43 -12.39 2.58 2.26
N ARG A 44 -13.01 2.92 1.13
CA ARG A 44 -12.30 3.15 -0.15
C ARG A 44 -11.31 4.31 0.04
N GLY A 45 -10.28 4.37 -0.78
CA GLY A 45 -9.16 5.28 -0.58
C GLY A 45 -7.82 4.71 -1.07
N PRO A 46 -6.81 5.57 -1.26
CA PRO A 46 -5.56 5.18 -1.89
C PRO A 46 -4.76 4.20 -1.01
N ALA A 47 -4.21 3.18 -1.66
CA ALA A 47 -3.23 2.28 -1.08
C ALA A 47 -1.83 2.80 -1.45
N VAL A 48 -1.03 3.15 -0.45
CA VAL A 48 0.30 3.75 -0.65
C VAL A 48 1.37 2.78 -0.19
N VAL A 49 2.37 2.51 -1.02
CA VAL A 49 3.45 1.56 -0.71
C VAL A 49 4.79 2.04 -1.24
N ARG A 50 5.87 1.77 -0.50
CA ARG A 50 7.23 1.93 -1.00
C ARG A 50 7.55 0.81 -1.99
N SER A 51 8.26 1.07 -3.08
CA SER A 51 8.75 -0.02 -3.95
C SER A 51 9.68 -0.97 -3.20
N GLY A 52 9.53 -2.28 -3.44
CA GLY A 52 10.32 -3.31 -2.79
C GLY A 52 9.71 -4.71 -2.96
N ALA A 53 10.38 -5.70 -2.38
CA ALA A 53 9.94 -7.10 -2.35
C ALA A 53 9.07 -7.41 -1.12
N GLY A 54 8.67 -8.68 -0.97
CA GLY A 54 7.95 -9.18 0.20
C GLY A 54 6.62 -8.46 0.46
N SER A 55 6.45 -7.92 1.66
CA SER A 55 5.20 -7.27 2.09
C SER A 55 4.78 -6.11 1.18
N ALA A 56 5.73 -5.33 0.66
CA ALA A 56 5.45 -4.23 -0.26
C ALA A 56 4.81 -4.73 -1.57
N LEU A 57 5.40 -5.78 -2.15
CA LEU A 57 4.88 -6.42 -3.36
C LEU A 57 3.50 -7.05 -3.13
N ALA A 58 3.35 -7.81 -2.04
CA ALA A 58 2.08 -8.44 -1.67
C ALA A 58 0.96 -7.40 -1.48
N PHE A 59 1.24 -6.29 -0.79
CA PHE A 59 0.28 -5.23 -0.60
C PHE A 59 -0.10 -4.54 -1.91
N GLY A 60 0.87 -4.25 -2.79
CA GLY A 60 0.60 -3.66 -4.10
C GLY A 60 -0.34 -4.54 -4.94
N ARG A 61 -0.09 -5.85 -4.97
CA ARG A 61 -0.95 -6.82 -5.66
C ARG A 61 -2.34 -6.91 -5.04
N ALA A 62 -2.42 -7.04 -3.72
CA ALA A 62 -3.68 -7.07 -2.99
C ALA A 62 -4.53 -5.81 -3.21
N ALA A 63 -3.89 -4.64 -3.23
CA ALA A 63 -4.54 -3.36 -3.50
C ALA A 63 -5.09 -3.29 -4.93
N ARG A 64 -4.32 -3.72 -5.93
CA ARG A 64 -4.80 -3.81 -7.32
C ARG A 64 -5.96 -4.79 -7.44
N ALA A 65 -5.86 -5.96 -6.82
CA ALA A 65 -6.93 -6.97 -6.81
C ALA A 65 -8.22 -6.45 -6.15
N ALA A 66 -8.10 -5.62 -5.10
CA ALA A 66 -9.23 -4.97 -4.43
C ALA A 66 -9.74 -3.70 -5.15
N GLY A 67 -9.30 -3.44 -6.39
CA GLY A 67 -9.72 -2.27 -7.18
C GLY A 67 -9.31 -0.93 -6.57
N ARG A 68 -8.31 -0.90 -5.69
CA ARG A 68 -7.82 0.33 -5.06
C ARG A 68 -6.92 1.11 -5.99
N ARG A 69 -6.97 2.45 -5.89
CA ARG A 69 -5.92 3.31 -6.45
C ARG A 69 -4.61 3.02 -5.72
N LEU A 70 -3.63 2.48 -6.45
CA LEU A 70 -2.28 2.19 -5.93
C LEU A 70 -1.34 3.36 -6.22
N VAL A 71 -0.69 3.88 -5.19
CA VAL A 71 0.39 4.87 -5.26
C VAL A 71 1.68 4.21 -4.80
N VAL A 72 2.74 4.29 -5.61
CA VAL A 72 4.03 3.68 -5.30
C VAL A 72 5.07 4.78 -5.08
N ALA A 73 5.67 4.81 -3.89
CA ALA A 73 6.80 5.66 -3.57
C ALA A 73 8.10 4.96 -4.00
N ILE A 74 8.82 5.56 -4.95
CA ILE A 74 10.12 5.07 -5.41
C ILE A 74 11.23 5.83 -4.67
N PRO A 75 12.03 5.16 -3.83
CA PRO A 75 13.21 5.77 -3.24
C PRO A 75 14.17 6.22 -4.33
N THR A 76 14.75 7.41 -4.20
CA THR A 76 15.72 7.94 -5.13
C THR A 76 17.00 8.37 -4.43
N ARG A 77 18.11 8.35 -5.17
CA ARG A 77 19.38 8.99 -4.84
C ARG A 77 19.72 9.92 -6.01
N ASP A 78 19.92 11.20 -5.72
CA ASP A 78 20.25 12.24 -6.72
C ASP A 78 19.25 12.30 -7.91
N GLY A 79 17.97 12.04 -7.64
CA GLY A 79 16.90 12.07 -8.65
C GLY A 79 16.76 10.79 -9.47
N VAL A 80 17.59 9.77 -9.22
CA VAL A 80 17.54 8.46 -9.89
C VAL A 80 17.01 7.40 -8.92
N PRO A 81 16.17 6.43 -9.35
CA PRO A 81 15.77 5.31 -8.49
C PRO A 81 16.99 4.63 -7.85
N ALA A 82 16.95 4.48 -6.53
CA ALA A 82 18.02 3.90 -5.71
C ALA A 82 17.94 2.38 -5.60
#